data_AF-A0A8B6BYN2-F1
#
_entry.id   AF-A0A8B6BYN2-F1
#
_cell.length_a   1.000
_cell.length_b   1.000
_cell.length_c   1.000
_cell.angle_alpha   90.00
_cell.angle_beta   90.00
_cell.angle_gamma   90.00
#
_symmetry.space_group_name_H-M   'P 1'
#
loop_
_entity.id
_entity.type
_entity.pdbx_description
1 polymer ?
#
loop_
_entity_poly.entity_id
_entity_poly.type
_entity_poly.pdbx_seq_one_letter_code
_entity_poly.pdbx_strand_id
1 'polypeptide(L)'
;DLAYCHDIIAPKQPSTPTNFKFAEPNDGLVKNNMDKLTYYAMSNSEKLDRIGAYLEQKLGRDLQRRRIGNVFISMDALDQLLVACHSHSLNLFVESFLKMVQKLLESDDPDLQVLATQSFVKFANIEEDNPSYHRRYDFFVSKFSAMCHCGKDNENIKTKIRNAGLRGLQGVVRKTVSDDLQVNIWESIHMDKMVPSLLFNMHNPNFMSVDLESPKDEEHPVYLSEVVFRDLVCRASYGNIKSVLKPALIHYDNHKLWVPSDFVVKCFKIIMYSVQ
;
A
#
# COMPACT_ATOMS: atom_id res chain seq x y z
N ASP A 1 -10.18 0.54 -30.40
CA ASP A 1 -10.11 0.76 -28.94
C ASP A 1 -8.75 0.42 -28.33
N LEU A 2 -8.32 -0.84 -28.34
CA LEU A 2 -7.03 -1.25 -27.73
C LEU A 2 -5.78 -0.71 -28.45
N ALA A 3 -5.84 -0.52 -29.78
CA ALA A 3 -4.75 0.08 -30.56
C ALA A 3 -4.47 1.55 -30.16
N TYR A 4 -5.52 2.32 -29.86
CA TYR A 4 -5.40 3.71 -29.40
C TYR A 4 -4.72 3.79 -28.02
N CYS A 5 -5.06 2.87 -27.12
CA CYS A 5 -4.42 2.78 -25.80
C CYS A 5 -2.97 2.30 -25.92
N HIS A 6 -2.68 1.38 -26.84
CA HIS A 6 -1.32 0.91 -27.10
C HIS A 6 -0.40 2.07 -27.54
N ASP A 7 -0.86 2.93 -28.46
CA ASP A 7 -0.07 4.04 -28.99
C ASP A 7 0.17 5.16 -27.97
N ILE A 8 -0.77 5.38 -27.04
CA ILE A 8 -0.63 6.35 -25.95
C ILE A 8 0.37 5.90 -24.88
N ILE A 9 0.40 4.60 -24.58
CA ILE A 9 1.16 4.01 -23.46
C ILE A 9 2.44 3.32 -23.97
N ALA A 10 2.81 3.53 -25.24
CA ALA A 10 4.06 3.00 -25.79
C ALA A 10 5.26 3.82 -25.29
N PRO A 11 6.32 3.17 -24.75
CA PRO A 11 7.55 3.87 -24.38
C PRO A 11 8.21 4.43 -25.64
N LYS A 12 8.62 5.71 -25.63
CA LYS A 12 9.56 6.22 -26.65
C LYS A 12 10.97 5.79 -26.29
N GLN A 13 11.73 5.29 -27.26
CA GLN A 13 13.10 4.84 -27.03
C GLN A 13 13.99 6.00 -26.53
N PRO A 14 14.78 5.81 -25.47
CA PRO A 14 15.72 6.83 -25.03
C PRO A 14 16.91 6.90 -26.00
N SER A 15 17.20 8.08 -26.51
CA SER A 15 18.49 8.37 -27.14
C SER A 15 19.55 8.49 -26.05
N THR A 16 20.50 7.56 -26.07
CA THR A 16 21.81 7.49 -25.36
C THR A 16 21.87 6.76 -24.00
N PRO A 17 22.97 6.02 -23.73
CA PRO A 17 23.12 5.19 -22.55
C PRO A 17 24.07 5.84 -21.54
N THR A 18 23.58 6.49 -20.48
CA THR A 18 24.40 6.74 -19.28
C THR A 18 23.56 7.15 -18.08
N ASN A 19 23.81 6.48 -16.96
CA ASN A 19 23.34 6.76 -15.59
C ASN A 19 21.84 6.60 -15.34
N PHE A 20 21.50 5.51 -14.61
CA PHE A 20 20.23 5.33 -13.91
C PHE A 20 20.02 6.44 -12.86
N LYS A 21 19.62 7.63 -13.32
CA LYS A 21 18.90 8.60 -12.51
C LYS A 21 17.42 8.24 -12.59
N PHE A 22 16.76 8.24 -11.44
CA PHE A 22 15.31 8.09 -11.33
C PHE A 22 14.65 8.94 -12.42
N ALA A 23 13.89 8.29 -13.30
CA ALA A 23 13.16 8.98 -14.34
C ALA A 23 12.28 10.05 -13.66
N GLU A 24 12.46 11.31 -14.05
CA GLU A 24 11.55 12.35 -13.61
C GLU A 24 10.11 11.96 -14.03
N PRO A 25 9.09 12.27 -13.22
CA PRO A 25 7.71 11.87 -13.47
C PRO A 25 7.13 12.39 -14.80
N ASN A 26 7.86 13.25 -15.54
CA ASN A 26 7.43 13.83 -16.80
C ASN A 26 7.92 13.11 -18.08
N ASP A 27 8.78 12.09 -17.99
CA ASP A 27 9.45 11.53 -19.20
C ASP A 27 8.85 10.21 -19.71
N GLY A 28 7.89 9.61 -18.99
CA GLY A 28 7.27 8.33 -19.36
C GLY A 28 5.90 8.42 -20.04
N LEU A 29 5.07 9.38 -19.61
CA LEU A 29 3.71 9.62 -20.13
C LEU A 29 3.58 11.09 -20.53
N VAL A 30 3.38 11.33 -21.83
CA VAL A 30 3.12 12.70 -22.30
C VAL A 30 1.75 13.14 -21.77
N LYS A 31 1.72 14.18 -20.93
CA LYS A 31 0.51 14.72 -20.29
C LYS A 31 -0.69 14.84 -21.25
N ASN A 32 -0.46 15.37 -22.45
CA ASN A 32 -1.50 15.49 -23.50
C ASN A 32 -2.08 14.15 -23.98
N ASN A 33 -1.29 13.07 -23.97
CA ASN A 33 -1.78 11.74 -24.35
C ASN A 33 -2.59 11.12 -23.20
N MET A 34 -2.19 11.39 -21.97
CA MET A 34 -2.90 10.93 -20.78
C MET A 34 -4.25 11.63 -20.62
N ASP A 35 -4.32 12.96 -20.84
CA ASP A 35 -5.57 13.71 -20.82
C ASP A 35 -6.59 13.17 -21.84
N LYS A 36 -6.12 12.78 -23.04
CA LYS A 36 -6.95 12.13 -24.06
C LYS A 36 -7.44 10.76 -23.63
N LEU A 37 -6.58 9.96 -23.00
CA LEU A 37 -6.95 8.64 -22.49
C LEU A 37 -7.99 8.77 -21.38
N THR A 38 -7.79 9.69 -20.45
CA THR A 38 -8.74 10.00 -19.38
C THR A 38 -10.08 10.46 -19.95
N TYR A 39 -10.09 11.40 -20.89
CA TYR A 39 -11.33 11.85 -21.54
C TYR A 39 -12.06 10.69 -22.24
N TYR A 40 -11.32 9.85 -22.96
CA TYR A 40 -11.88 8.68 -23.63
C TYR A 40 -12.44 7.66 -22.62
N ALA A 41 -11.77 7.41 -21.51
CA ALA A 41 -12.20 6.48 -20.47
C ALA A 41 -13.44 7.00 -19.74
N MET A 42 -13.50 8.31 -19.43
CA MET A 42 -14.66 8.94 -18.78
C MET A 42 -15.91 8.97 -19.66
N SER A 43 -15.77 8.81 -20.99
CA SER A 43 -16.92 8.81 -21.90
C SER A 43 -17.84 7.58 -21.75
N ASN A 44 -17.32 6.44 -21.28
CA ASN A 44 -18.09 5.21 -21.09
C ASN A 44 -17.37 4.28 -20.09
N SER A 45 -18.08 3.86 -19.05
CA SER A 45 -17.58 2.95 -18.02
C SER A 45 -17.06 1.62 -18.55
N GLU A 46 -17.69 1.04 -19.57
CA GLU A 46 -17.23 -0.22 -20.17
C GLU A 46 -15.85 -0.07 -20.83
N LYS A 47 -15.53 1.13 -21.34
CA LYS A 47 -14.20 1.41 -21.89
C LYS A 47 -13.15 1.46 -20.78
N LEU A 48 -13.48 2.05 -19.63
CA LEU A 48 -12.59 2.09 -18.48
C LEU A 48 -12.21 0.67 -18.02
N ASP A 49 -13.20 -0.22 -17.90
CA ASP A 49 -12.96 -1.62 -17.53
C ASP A 49 -12.06 -2.35 -18.55
N ARG A 50 -12.31 -2.16 -19.84
CA ARG A 50 -11.47 -2.73 -20.91
C ARG A 50 -10.03 -2.18 -20.87
N ILE A 51 -9.86 -0.90 -20.55
CA ILE A 51 -8.55 -0.27 -20.39
C ILE A 51 -7.82 -0.87 -19.19
N GLY A 52 -8.50 -1.03 -18.05
CA GLY A 52 -7.96 -1.68 -16.85
C GLY A 52 -7.46 -3.11 -17.13
N ALA A 53 -8.31 -3.94 -17.75
CA ALA A 53 -7.94 -5.32 -18.10
C ALA A 53 -6.77 -5.39 -19.10
N TYR A 54 -6.73 -4.48 -20.08
CA TYR A 54 -5.63 -4.38 -21.02
C TYR A 54 -4.30 -4.02 -20.35
N LEU A 55 -4.33 -3.01 -19.46
CA LEU A 55 -3.16 -2.59 -18.68
C LEU A 55 -2.67 -3.72 -17.77
N GLU A 56 -3.59 -4.48 -17.17
CA GLU A 56 -3.26 -5.64 -16.33
C GLU A 56 -2.52 -6.73 -17.12
N GLN A 57 -2.99 -7.03 -18.33
CA GLN A 57 -2.34 -8.00 -19.22
C GLN A 57 -0.99 -7.47 -19.74
N LYS A 58 -0.93 -6.18 -20.10
CA LYS A 58 0.29 -5.54 -20.59
C LYS A 58 1.38 -5.56 -19.51
N LEU A 59 1.07 -5.11 -18.30
CA LEU A 59 2.00 -5.10 -17.18
C LEU A 59 2.50 -6.51 -16.86
N GLY A 60 1.63 -7.53 -16.87
CA GLY A 60 2.05 -8.93 -16.70
C GLY A 60 3.08 -9.38 -17.74
N ARG A 61 2.89 -9.03 -19.02
CA ARG A 61 3.86 -9.35 -20.08
C ARG A 61 5.17 -8.57 -19.93
N ASP A 62 5.10 -7.30 -19.54
CA ASP A 62 6.30 -6.48 -19.37
C ASP A 62 7.12 -6.92 -18.15
N LEU A 63 6.49 -7.37 -17.07
CA LEU A 63 7.16 -8.02 -15.93
C LEU A 63 7.90 -9.29 -16.37
N GLN A 64 7.24 -10.18 -17.10
CA GLN A 64 7.86 -11.41 -17.61
C GLN A 64 9.07 -11.12 -18.50
N ARG A 65 9.01 -10.03 -19.28
CA ARG A 65 10.09 -9.57 -20.18
C ARG A 65 11.12 -8.67 -19.49
N ARG A 66 10.99 -8.42 -18.17
CA ARG A 66 11.84 -7.52 -17.38
C ARG A 66 11.94 -6.10 -17.95
N ARG A 67 10.87 -5.61 -18.58
CA ARG A 67 10.78 -4.24 -19.11
C ARG A 67 10.27 -3.29 -18.04
N ILE A 68 11.10 -3.05 -17.03
CA ILE A 68 10.71 -2.31 -15.82
C ILE A 68 10.17 -0.92 -16.15
N GLY A 69 10.79 -0.17 -17.06
CA GLY A 69 10.29 1.16 -17.46
C GLY A 69 8.84 1.16 -17.96
N ASN A 70 8.42 0.12 -18.69
CA ASN A 70 7.05 -0.01 -19.18
C ASN A 70 6.04 -0.33 -18.06
N VAL A 71 6.51 -1.05 -17.03
CA VAL A 71 5.73 -1.36 -15.84
C VAL A 71 5.40 -0.08 -15.09
N PHE A 72 6.39 0.80 -14.89
CA PHE A 72 6.18 2.12 -14.29
C PHE A 72 5.18 2.96 -15.07
N ILE A 73 5.33 3.05 -16.40
CA ILE A 73 4.39 3.77 -17.28
C ILE A 73 2.97 3.20 -17.16
N SER A 74 2.83 1.88 -17.12
CA SER A 74 1.51 1.23 -17.05
C SER A 74 0.83 1.45 -15.70
N MET A 75 1.60 1.46 -14.60
CA MET A 75 1.09 1.82 -13.27
C MET A 75 0.72 3.29 -13.15
N ASP A 76 1.54 4.19 -13.67
CA ASP A 76 1.26 5.63 -13.59
C ASP A 76 0.01 6.01 -14.40
N ALA A 77 -0.16 5.45 -15.59
CA ALA A 77 -1.39 5.61 -16.37
C ALA A 77 -2.62 5.12 -15.60
N LEU A 78 -2.50 3.99 -14.90
CA LEU A 78 -3.57 3.41 -14.12
C LEU A 78 -3.91 4.25 -12.88
N ASP A 79 -2.91 4.75 -12.17
CA ASP A 79 -3.08 5.65 -11.02
C ASP A 79 -3.80 6.94 -11.44
N GLN A 80 -3.42 7.52 -12.59
CA GLN A 80 -4.06 8.73 -13.10
C GLN A 80 -5.51 8.48 -13.50
N LEU A 81 -5.83 7.34 -14.12
CA LEU A 81 -7.21 6.95 -14.41
C LEU A 81 -8.02 6.73 -13.13
N LEU A 82 -7.42 6.10 -12.12
CA LEU A 82 -8.04 5.83 -10.84
C LEU A 82 -8.43 7.13 -10.12
N VAL A 83 -7.56 8.15 -10.15
CA VAL A 83 -7.84 9.47 -9.53
C VAL A 83 -8.82 10.30 -10.38
N ALA A 84 -8.80 10.18 -11.70
CA ALA A 84 -9.69 10.96 -12.55
C ALA A 84 -11.13 10.42 -12.59
N CYS A 85 -11.31 9.12 -12.37
CA CYS A 85 -12.60 8.47 -12.43
C CYS A 85 -13.18 8.28 -11.02
N HIS A 86 -14.34 8.88 -10.74
CA HIS A 86 -15.08 8.73 -9.46
C HIS A 86 -16.47 8.09 -9.67
N SER A 87 -16.67 7.35 -10.76
CA SER A 87 -17.98 6.81 -11.13
C SER A 87 -18.33 5.53 -10.34
N HIS A 88 -19.61 5.29 -10.11
CA HIS A 88 -20.18 4.05 -9.54
C HIS A 88 -19.80 2.74 -10.28
N SER A 89 -19.15 2.83 -11.44
CA SER A 89 -18.75 1.70 -12.29
C SER A 89 -17.31 1.21 -12.07
N LEU A 90 -16.61 1.68 -11.04
CA LEU A 90 -15.19 1.38 -10.82
C LEU A 90 -14.87 -0.05 -10.37
N ASN A 91 -15.85 -0.90 -10.03
CA ASN A 91 -15.55 -2.16 -9.35
C ASN A 91 -14.65 -3.12 -10.17
N LEU A 92 -14.90 -3.27 -11.47
CA LEU A 92 -14.08 -4.14 -12.34
C LEU A 92 -12.73 -3.51 -12.67
N PHE A 93 -12.71 -2.19 -12.89
CA PHE A 93 -11.46 -1.43 -13.03
C PHE A 93 -10.57 -1.56 -11.78
N VAL A 94 -11.12 -1.37 -10.58
CA VAL A 94 -10.41 -1.51 -9.31
C VAL A 94 -9.94 -2.95 -9.10
N GLU A 95 -10.72 -3.95 -9.51
CA GLU A 95 -10.26 -5.34 -9.49
C GLU A 95 -9.01 -5.54 -10.36
N SER A 96 -9.01 -4.99 -11.57
CA SER A 96 -7.84 -5.02 -12.48
C SER A 96 -6.64 -4.28 -11.87
N PHE A 97 -6.90 -3.14 -11.22
CA PHE A 97 -5.90 -2.37 -10.47
C PHE A 97 -5.27 -3.19 -9.33
N LEU A 98 -6.09 -3.80 -8.47
CA LEU A 98 -5.60 -4.59 -7.35
C LEU A 98 -4.81 -5.82 -7.82
N LYS A 99 -5.20 -6.45 -8.95
CA LYS A 99 -4.40 -7.52 -9.58
C LYS A 99 -3.03 -7.03 -10.06
N MET A 100 -2.94 -5.82 -10.61
CA MET A 100 -1.65 -5.22 -11.00
C MET A 100 -0.77 -4.96 -9.77
N VAL A 101 -1.32 -4.33 -8.73
CA VAL A 101 -0.61 -4.11 -7.46
C VAL A 101 -0.13 -5.43 -6.88
N GLN A 102 -0.97 -6.47 -6.86
CA GLN A 102 -0.60 -7.81 -6.38
C GLN A 102 0.60 -8.37 -7.15
N LYS A 103 0.58 -8.36 -8.49
CA LYS A 103 1.69 -8.87 -9.33
C LYS A 103 3.01 -8.15 -9.04
N LEU A 104 2.95 -6.84 -8.75
CA LEU A 104 4.14 -6.06 -8.41
C LEU A 104 4.67 -6.39 -7.01
N LEU A 105 3.77 -6.54 -6.04
CA LEU A 105 4.16 -6.94 -4.68
C LEU A 105 4.74 -8.36 -4.65
N GLU A 106 4.29 -9.27 -5.52
CA GLU A 106 4.85 -10.62 -5.67
C GLU A 106 6.30 -10.61 -6.19
N SER A 107 6.78 -9.51 -6.78
CA SER A 107 8.18 -9.34 -7.16
C SER A 107 9.10 -9.19 -5.94
N ASP A 108 10.34 -9.66 -6.05
CA ASP A 108 11.42 -9.45 -5.06
C ASP A 108 12.17 -8.12 -5.24
N ASP A 109 11.84 -7.39 -6.32
CA ASP A 109 12.39 -6.08 -6.65
C ASP A 109 11.86 -5.00 -5.67
N PRO A 110 12.73 -4.36 -4.87
CA PRO A 110 12.33 -3.32 -3.93
C PRO A 110 11.59 -2.15 -4.58
N ASP A 111 11.98 -1.76 -5.79
CA ASP A 111 11.39 -0.60 -6.47
C ASP A 111 9.99 -0.91 -6.96
N LEU A 112 9.74 -2.13 -7.42
CA LEU A 112 8.40 -2.58 -7.79
C LEU A 112 7.48 -2.71 -6.57
N GLN A 113 8.00 -3.22 -5.44
CA GLN A 113 7.23 -3.28 -4.19
C GLN A 113 6.83 -1.88 -3.70
N VAL A 114 7.76 -0.92 -3.79
CA VAL A 114 7.51 0.48 -3.39
C VAL A 114 6.50 1.15 -4.33
N LEU A 115 6.64 0.96 -5.64
CA LEU A 115 5.68 1.45 -6.63
C LEU A 115 4.27 0.92 -6.34
N ALA A 116 4.15 -0.39 -6.09
CA ALA A 116 2.88 -1.03 -5.80
C ALA A 116 2.24 -0.49 -4.52
N THR A 117 3.02 -0.34 -3.45
CA THR A 117 2.54 0.29 -2.21
C THR A 117 2.07 1.72 -2.46
N GLN A 118 2.83 2.54 -3.20
CA GLN A 118 2.47 3.93 -3.48
C GLN A 118 1.13 4.02 -4.21
N SER A 119 0.95 3.23 -5.27
CA SER A 119 -0.33 3.13 -5.98
C SER A 119 -1.46 2.67 -5.06
N PHE A 120 -1.23 1.64 -4.23
CA PHE A 120 -2.22 1.16 -3.26
C PHE A 120 -2.63 2.22 -2.24
N VAL A 121 -1.68 3.05 -1.77
CA VAL A 121 -1.98 4.16 -0.86
C VAL A 121 -2.80 5.26 -1.55
N LYS A 122 -2.49 5.59 -2.81
CA LYS A 122 -3.33 6.51 -3.61
C LYS A 122 -4.76 5.98 -3.70
N PHE A 123 -4.92 4.71 -4.02
CA PHE A 123 -6.22 4.03 -4.01
C PHE A 123 -6.90 4.09 -2.64
N ALA A 124 -6.15 3.84 -1.57
CA ALA A 124 -6.66 3.85 -0.19
C ALA A 124 -7.24 5.21 0.22
N ASN A 125 -6.75 6.30 -0.39
CA ASN A 125 -7.17 7.67 -0.11
C ASN A 125 -8.39 8.13 -0.91
N ILE A 126 -8.84 7.35 -1.89
CA ILE A 126 -10.06 7.68 -2.66
C ILE A 126 -11.27 7.20 -1.87
N GLU A 127 -12.20 8.10 -1.59
CA GLU A 127 -13.50 7.76 -1.01
C GLU A 127 -14.35 7.03 -2.05
N GLU A 128 -14.95 5.90 -1.66
CA GLU A 128 -15.83 5.12 -2.52
C GLU A 128 -17.26 5.25 -2.01
N ASP A 129 -18.17 5.79 -2.82
CA ASP A 129 -19.59 5.92 -2.47
C ASP A 129 -20.25 4.56 -2.17
N ASN A 130 -19.84 3.53 -2.91
CA ASN A 130 -20.33 2.16 -2.79
C ASN A 130 -19.14 1.18 -2.87
N PRO A 131 -18.48 0.89 -1.73
CA PRO A 131 -17.33 0.00 -1.71
C PRO A 131 -17.73 -1.43 -2.10
N SER A 132 -16.84 -2.13 -2.81
CA SER A 132 -17.09 -3.52 -3.19
C SER A 132 -16.96 -4.48 -2.01
N TYR A 133 -18.08 -5.09 -1.60
CA TYR A 133 -18.10 -6.10 -0.53
C TYR A 133 -17.34 -7.40 -0.86
N HIS A 134 -17.02 -7.64 -2.13
CA HIS A 134 -16.24 -8.82 -2.56
C HIS A 134 -14.72 -8.60 -2.52
N ARG A 135 -14.28 -7.37 -2.20
CA ARG A 135 -12.86 -7.03 -2.20
C ARG A 135 -12.16 -7.69 -1.02
N ARG A 136 -11.25 -8.62 -1.32
CA ARG A 136 -10.45 -9.33 -0.31
C ARG A 136 -9.09 -8.66 -0.12
N TYR A 137 -8.74 -8.38 1.12
CA TYR A 137 -7.45 -7.80 1.50
C TYR A 137 -6.47 -8.82 2.10
N ASP A 138 -6.81 -10.11 2.18
CA ASP A 138 -5.97 -11.17 2.77
C ASP A 138 -4.53 -11.18 2.25
N PHE A 139 -4.39 -11.10 0.93
CA PHE A 139 -3.09 -11.04 0.27
C PHE A 139 -2.32 -9.79 0.70
N PHE A 140 -2.96 -8.62 0.64
CA PHE A 140 -2.32 -7.34 0.99
C PHE A 140 -1.92 -7.29 2.46
N VAL A 141 -2.79 -7.71 3.38
CA VAL A 141 -2.46 -7.84 4.81
C VAL A 141 -1.24 -8.72 5.00
N SER A 142 -1.24 -9.91 4.39
CA SER A 142 -0.15 -10.87 4.56
C SER A 142 1.15 -10.36 3.95
N LYS A 143 1.10 -9.78 2.75
CA LYS A 143 2.29 -9.31 2.04
C LYS A 143 2.88 -8.03 2.63
N PHE A 144 2.06 -7.05 2.99
CA PHE A 144 2.54 -5.83 3.66
C PHE A 144 3.08 -6.14 5.06
N SER A 145 2.45 -7.05 5.81
CA SER A 145 3.00 -7.54 7.08
C SER A 145 4.37 -8.18 6.88
N ALA A 146 4.54 -9.06 5.86
CA ALA A 146 5.84 -9.66 5.57
C ALA A 146 6.92 -8.62 5.20
N MET A 147 6.55 -7.58 4.45
CA MET A 147 7.47 -6.47 4.11
C MET A 147 7.94 -5.69 5.36
N CYS A 148 7.11 -5.57 6.40
CA CYS A 148 7.48 -4.96 7.68
C CYS A 148 8.61 -5.73 8.41
N HIS A 149 8.82 -7.00 8.09
CA HIS A 149 9.88 -7.85 8.65
C HIS A 149 11.09 -8.00 7.72
N CYS A 150 11.20 -7.19 6.66
CA CYS A 150 12.32 -7.30 5.72
C CYS A 150 13.67 -7.27 6.44
N GLY A 151 14.53 -8.25 6.14
CA GLY A 151 15.84 -8.44 6.74
C GLY A 151 16.99 -8.44 5.73
N LYS A 152 16.84 -7.74 4.60
CA LYS A 152 17.91 -7.62 3.58
C LYS A 152 19.15 -6.93 4.20
N ASP A 153 20.34 -7.35 3.77
CA ASP A 153 21.63 -6.88 4.32
C ASP A 153 21.85 -5.36 4.15
N ASN A 154 21.32 -4.79 3.08
CA ASN A 154 21.40 -3.36 2.82
C ASN A 154 20.34 -2.60 3.64
N GLU A 155 20.79 -1.85 4.65
CA GLU A 155 19.92 -1.07 5.54
C GLU A 155 19.01 -0.06 4.82
N ASN A 156 19.46 0.55 3.72
CA ASN A 156 18.63 1.47 2.95
C ASN A 156 17.48 0.71 2.26
N ILE A 157 17.77 -0.44 1.66
CA ILE A 157 16.76 -1.28 1.00
C ILE A 157 15.79 -1.85 2.04
N LYS A 158 16.32 -2.31 3.18
CA LYS A 158 15.53 -2.81 4.32
C LYS A 158 14.56 -1.74 4.82
N THR A 159 15.05 -0.53 5.11
CA THR A 159 14.22 0.60 5.57
C THR A 159 13.17 0.96 4.53
N LYS A 160 13.55 1.03 3.24
CA LYS A 160 12.63 1.33 2.14
C LYS A 160 11.47 0.33 2.04
N ILE A 161 11.78 -0.97 2.12
CA ILE A 161 10.76 -2.03 2.06
C ILE A 161 9.88 -2.02 3.32
N ARG A 162 10.46 -1.84 4.51
CA ARG A 162 9.69 -1.77 5.75
C ARG A 162 8.71 -0.59 5.74
N ASN A 163 9.17 0.59 5.32
CA ASN A 163 8.31 1.77 5.14
C ASN A 163 7.19 1.51 4.13
N ALA A 164 7.49 0.81 3.02
CA ALA A 164 6.47 0.40 2.06
C ALA A 164 5.47 -0.60 2.66
N GLY A 165 5.91 -1.52 3.52
CA GLY A 165 5.02 -2.41 4.27
C GLY A 165 4.08 -1.65 5.21
N LEU A 166 4.63 -0.73 6.01
CA LEU A 166 3.88 0.07 6.98
C LEU A 166 2.84 0.97 6.30
N ARG A 167 3.21 1.67 5.22
CA ARG A 167 2.28 2.49 4.42
C ARG A 167 1.20 1.63 3.76
N GLY A 168 1.55 0.43 3.32
CA GLY A 168 0.58 -0.53 2.78
C GLY A 168 -0.45 -0.96 3.83
N LEU A 169 0.00 -1.31 5.05
CA LEU A 169 -0.89 -1.61 6.17
C LEU A 169 -1.77 -0.41 6.54
N GLN A 170 -1.24 0.81 6.53
CA GLN A 170 -2.04 2.03 6.73
C GLN A 170 -3.18 2.13 5.71
N GLY A 171 -2.88 1.86 4.43
CA GLY A 171 -3.88 1.85 3.37
C GLY A 171 -4.98 0.79 3.60
N VAL A 172 -4.60 -0.39 4.08
CA VAL A 172 -5.56 -1.45 4.42
C VAL A 172 -6.47 -1.01 5.57
N VAL A 173 -5.88 -0.50 6.67
CA VAL A 173 -6.65 0.02 7.82
C VAL A 173 -7.59 1.13 7.37
N ARG A 174 -7.14 2.03 6.49
CA ARG A 174 -7.97 3.10 5.94
C ARG A 174 -9.20 2.56 5.21
N LYS A 175 -9.02 1.53 4.38
CA LYS A 175 -10.03 0.98 3.46
C LYS A 175 -11.01 -0.03 4.05
N THR A 176 -10.79 -0.52 5.27
CA THR A 176 -11.52 -1.70 5.80
C THR A 176 -12.29 -1.46 7.08
N VAL A 177 -12.13 -0.29 7.70
CA VAL A 177 -12.73 -0.01 9.02
C VAL A 177 -13.75 1.12 8.97
N SER A 178 -14.25 1.43 7.77
CA SER A 178 -15.23 2.48 7.57
C SER A 178 -16.66 1.95 7.42
N ASP A 179 -16.86 0.64 7.29
CA ASP A 179 -18.18 0.04 7.03
C ASP A 179 -18.25 -1.40 7.56
N ASP A 180 -19.25 -1.70 8.40
CA ASP A 180 -19.48 -3.01 9.02
C ASP A 180 -19.77 -4.13 8.01
N LEU A 181 -20.10 -3.78 6.77
CA LEU A 181 -20.34 -4.73 5.68
C LEU A 181 -19.06 -5.15 4.92
N GLN A 182 -17.91 -4.52 5.20
CA GLN A 182 -16.64 -4.85 4.56
C GLN A 182 -15.94 -6.03 5.23
N VAL A 183 -14.86 -6.52 4.59
CA VAL A 183 -14.04 -7.62 5.12
C VAL A 183 -13.63 -7.32 6.56
N ASN A 184 -13.97 -8.25 7.45
CA ASN A 184 -13.71 -8.13 8.87
C ASN A 184 -12.21 -8.25 9.17
N ILE A 185 -11.47 -7.15 9.07
CA ILE A 185 -10.04 -7.15 9.40
C ILE A 185 -9.77 -7.53 10.86
N TRP A 186 -10.77 -7.52 11.73
CA TRP A 186 -10.64 -7.89 13.14
C TRP A 186 -10.54 -9.40 13.37
N GLU A 187 -10.67 -10.21 12.32
CA GLU A 187 -10.40 -11.64 12.40
C GLU A 187 -8.92 -11.90 12.72
N SER A 188 -8.68 -12.98 13.47
CA SER A 188 -7.33 -13.36 13.91
C SER A 188 -6.37 -13.58 12.74
N ILE A 189 -6.86 -14.08 11.60
CA ILE A 189 -6.05 -14.28 10.39
C ILE A 189 -5.35 -13.00 9.90
N HIS A 190 -5.93 -11.84 10.20
CA HIS A 190 -5.37 -10.53 9.85
C HIS A 190 -4.64 -9.90 11.04
N MET A 191 -5.30 -9.79 12.20
CA MET A 191 -4.74 -9.11 13.37
C MET A 191 -3.49 -9.78 13.92
N ASP A 192 -3.40 -11.11 13.86
CA ASP A 192 -2.21 -11.86 14.29
C ASP A 192 -1.00 -11.62 13.38
N LYS A 193 -1.20 -11.00 12.20
CA LYS A 193 -0.11 -10.55 11.32
C LYS A 193 0.17 -9.05 11.48
N MET A 194 -0.88 -8.24 11.49
CA MET A 194 -0.76 -6.78 11.52
C MET A 194 -0.16 -6.28 12.82
N VAL A 195 -0.74 -6.67 13.97
CA VAL A 195 -0.32 -6.16 15.28
C VAL A 195 1.15 -6.49 15.59
N PRO A 196 1.63 -7.74 15.45
CA PRO A 196 3.04 -8.04 15.68
C PRO A 196 3.98 -7.33 14.71
N SER A 197 3.56 -7.10 13.46
CA SER A 197 4.37 -6.38 12.46
C SER A 197 4.55 -4.90 12.79
N LEU A 198 3.50 -4.27 13.33
CA LEU A 198 3.58 -2.90 13.81
C LEU A 198 4.46 -2.81 15.05
N LEU A 199 4.22 -3.67 16.05
CA LEU A 199 4.99 -3.68 17.29
C LEU A 199 6.49 -3.96 17.05
N PHE A 200 6.81 -4.86 16.12
CA PHE A 200 8.19 -5.15 15.73
C PHE A 200 8.93 -3.90 15.20
N ASN A 201 8.25 -3.05 14.42
CA ASN A 201 8.85 -1.82 13.91
C ASN A 201 8.85 -0.67 14.92
N MET A 202 8.03 -0.75 15.97
CA MET A 202 8.04 0.23 17.07
C MET A 202 9.11 -0.09 18.12
N HIS A 203 9.40 -1.37 18.36
CA HIS A 203 10.33 -1.82 19.39
C HIS A 203 11.79 -1.83 18.91
N ASN A 204 12.34 -0.64 18.61
CA ASN A 204 13.78 -0.46 18.43
C ASN A 204 14.36 0.34 19.62
N PRO A 205 15.29 -0.25 20.42
CA PRO A 205 15.84 0.36 21.64
C PRO A 205 16.46 1.74 21.43
N ASN A 206 16.97 2.03 20.23
CA ASN A 206 17.63 3.29 19.91
C ASN A 206 16.65 4.46 19.67
N PHE A 207 15.34 4.21 19.65
CA PHE A 207 14.33 5.16 19.20
C PHE A 207 13.17 5.35 20.19
N MET A 208 13.31 4.93 21.44
CA MET A 208 12.34 5.30 22.50
C MET A 208 12.31 6.82 22.80
N SER A 209 13.21 7.59 22.21
CA SER A 209 13.33 9.05 22.33
C SER A 209 12.88 9.83 21.08
N VAL A 210 12.20 9.21 20.11
CA VAL A 210 11.71 9.95 18.93
C VAL A 210 10.62 10.92 19.37
N ASP A 211 10.88 12.20 19.15
CA ASP A 211 9.91 13.26 19.33
C ASP A 211 8.91 13.22 18.16
N LEU A 212 7.65 12.88 18.45
CA LEU A 212 6.59 12.77 17.44
C LEU A 212 6.24 14.14 16.81
N GLU A 213 6.73 15.24 17.38
CA GLU A 213 6.54 16.61 16.88
C GLU A 213 7.67 17.08 15.96
N SER A 214 8.73 16.28 15.78
CA SER A 214 9.87 16.59 14.91
C SER A 214 9.60 16.18 13.45
N PRO A 215 9.57 17.13 12.48
CA PRO A 215 9.35 16.82 11.06
C PRO A 215 10.43 15.95 10.42
N LYS A 216 11.57 15.75 11.10
CA LYS A 216 12.70 14.96 10.60
C LYS A 216 12.48 13.45 10.74
N ASP A 217 11.50 13.04 11.55
CA ASP A 217 11.28 11.64 11.92
C ASP A 217 10.04 11.02 11.24
N GLU A 218 9.27 11.78 10.46
CA GLU A 218 8.04 11.32 9.78
C GLU A 218 8.26 10.17 8.79
N GLU A 219 9.47 10.04 8.23
CA GLU A 219 9.82 8.94 7.32
C GLU A 219 10.43 7.73 8.03
N HIS A 220 10.65 7.80 9.35
CA HIS A 220 11.26 6.72 10.10
C HIS A 220 10.25 5.57 10.35
N PRO A 221 10.63 4.29 10.18
CA PRO A 221 9.72 3.15 10.37
C PRO A 221 9.03 3.13 11.73
N VAL A 222 9.70 3.59 12.79
CA VAL A 222 9.14 3.65 14.15
C VAL A 222 7.95 4.62 14.21
N TYR A 223 8.11 5.82 13.65
CA TYR A 223 7.05 6.84 13.62
C TYR A 223 5.85 6.34 12.83
N LEU A 224 6.10 5.87 11.59
CA LEU A 224 5.05 5.32 10.74
C LEU A 224 4.31 4.17 11.41
N SER A 225 5.04 3.25 12.05
CA SER A 225 4.43 2.11 12.72
C SER A 225 3.55 2.51 13.90
N GLU A 226 3.99 3.48 14.71
CA GLU A 226 3.19 3.99 15.82
C GLU A 226 1.91 4.68 15.32
N VAL A 227 2.01 5.52 14.28
CA VAL A 227 0.84 6.18 13.66
C VAL A 227 -0.16 5.13 13.17
N VAL A 228 0.30 4.11 12.45
CA VAL A 228 -0.59 3.05 11.93
C VAL A 228 -1.19 2.22 13.06
N PHE A 229 -0.43 1.93 14.12
CA PHE A 229 -0.95 1.22 15.28
C PHE A 229 -2.02 2.02 16.01
N ARG A 230 -1.80 3.32 16.21
CA ARG A 230 -2.78 4.23 16.80
C ARG A 230 -4.05 4.31 15.96
N ASP A 231 -3.91 4.52 14.65
CA ASP A 231 -5.03 4.57 13.71
C ASP A 231 -5.85 3.28 13.72
N LEU A 232 -5.18 2.11 13.77
CA LEU A 232 -5.83 0.82 13.88
C LEU A 232 -6.67 0.75 15.16
N VAL A 233 -6.09 1.07 16.32
CA VAL A 233 -6.81 0.97 17.59
C VAL A 233 -7.94 1.98 17.71
N CYS A 234 -7.75 3.22 17.24
CA CYS A 234 -8.80 4.25 17.26
C CYS A 234 -10.07 3.84 16.49
N ARG A 235 -9.94 2.91 15.54
CA ARG A 235 -11.07 2.41 14.75
C ARG A 235 -11.65 1.10 15.32
N ALA A 236 -11.05 0.52 16.35
CA ALA A 236 -11.55 -0.68 17.01
C ALA A 236 -12.75 -0.34 17.90
N SER A 237 -13.90 -0.96 17.64
CA SER A 237 -15.01 -0.94 18.59
C SER A 237 -14.63 -1.72 19.86
N TYR A 238 -15.37 -1.48 20.95
CA TYR A 238 -15.18 -2.20 22.22
C TYR A 238 -15.20 -3.74 22.05
N GLY A 239 -16.03 -4.26 21.14
CA GLY A 239 -16.09 -5.70 20.85
C GLY A 239 -14.82 -6.25 20.21
N ASN A 240 -14.13 -5.43 19.41
CA ASN A 240 -12.96 -5.82 18.62
C ASN A 240 -11.63 -5.53 19.31
N ILE A 241 -11.62 -4.85 20.46
CA ILE A 241 -10.38 -4.52 21.17
C ILE A 241 -9.56 -5.77 21.54
N LYS A 242 -10.24 -6.88 21.82
CA LYS A 242 -9.60 -8.17 22.11
C LYS A 242 -8.79 -8.69 20.92
N SER A 243 -9.21 -8.39 19.69
CA SER A 243 -8.50 -8.77 18.47
C SER A 243 -7.17 -8.03 18.33
N VAL A 244 -7.01 -6.85 18.94
CA VAL A 244 -5.70 -6.16 19.00
C VAL A 244 -4.91 -6.58 20.24
N LEU A 245 -5.56 -6.63 21.40
CA LEU A 245 -4.88 -6.87 22.66
C LEU A 245 -4.24 -8.26 22.72
N LYS A 246 -4.93 -9.30 22.25
CA LYS A 246 -4.43 -10.68 22.27
C LYS A 246 -3.09 -10.83 21.51
N PRO A 247 -2.97 -10.48 20.23
CA PRO A 247 -1.71 -10.58 19.52
C PRO A 247 -0.62 -9.64 20.07
N ALA A 248 -0.99 -8.49 20.64
CA ALA A 248 -0.03 -7.62 21.31
C ALA A 248 0.61 -8.28 22.54
N LEU A 249 -0.21 -8.88 23.41
CA LEU A 249 0.27 -9.63 24.59
C LEU A 249 1.17 -10.80 24.19
N ILE A 250 0.75 -11.59 23.19
CA ILE A 250 1.57 -12.69 22.64
C ILE A 250 2.91 -12.16 22.12
N HIS A 251 2.93 -11.01 21.45
CA HIS A 251 4.16 -10.40 20.97
C HIS A 251 5.09 -10.02 22.13
N TYR A 252 4.55 -9.42 23.20
CA TYR A 252 5.33 -9.06 24.39
C TYR A 252 5.94 -10.27 25.08
N ASP A 253 5.16 -11.35 25.23
CA ASP A 253 5.63 -12.62 25.81
C ASP A 253 6.78 -13.21 24.98
N ASN A 254 6.57 -13.33 23.66
CA ASN A 254 7.53 -13.95 22.77
C ASN A 254 8.86 -13.18 22.68
N HIS A 255 8.81 -11.85 22.71
CA HIS A 255 10.01 -11.00 22.60
C HIS A 255 10.55 -10.56 23.97
N LYS A 256 9.96 -11.03 25.08
CA LYS A 256 10.36 -10.71 26.47
C LYS A 256 10.36 -9.20 26.76
N LEU A 257 9.32 -8.50 26.32
CA LEU A 257 9.23 -7.03 26.36
C LEU A 257 8.67 -6.46 27.67
N TRP A 258 8.31 -7.32 28.61
CA TRP A 258 7.78 -6.90 29.90
C TRP A 258 8.79 -6.13 30.75
N VAL A 259 10.09 -6.36 30.55
CA VAL A 259 11.17 -5.71 31.30
C VAL A 259 12.33 -5.34 30.36
N PRO A 260 12.74 -4.05 30.28
CA PRO A 260 12.12 -2.89 30.91
C PRO A 260 10.72 -2.60 30.33
N SER A 261 9.80 -2.10 31.16
CA SER A 261 8.38 -2.01 30.80
C SER A 261 8.01 -0.79 29.95
N ASP A 262 8.95 0.09 29.62
CA ASP A 262 8.68 1.37 28.94
C ASP A 262 7.92 1.19 27.62
N PHE A 263 8.36 0.24 26.79
CA PHE A 263 7.72 -0.07 25.51
C PHE A 263 6.29 -0.58 25.70
N VAL A 264 6.09 -1.55 26.59
CA VAL A 264 4.78 -2.15 26.87
C VAL A 264 3.82 -1.11 27.45
N VAL A 265 4.30 -0.25 28.36
CA VAL A 265 3.52 0.86 28.92
C VAL A 265 3.13 1.86 27.82
N LYS A 266 4.04 2.20 26.89
CA LYS A 266 3.73 3.05 25.73
C LYS A 266 2.63 2.44 24.87
N CYS A 267 2.72 1.16 24.53
CA CYS A 267 1.69 0.48 23.75
C CYS A 267 0.35 0.41 24.49
N PHE A 268 0.33 0.13 25.79
CA PHE A 268 -0.91 0.19 26.59
C PHE A 268 -1.52 1.59 26.63
N LYS A 269 -0.70 2.65 26.76
CA LYS A 269 -1.20 4.02 26.68
C LYS A 269 -1.87 4.32 25.34
N ILE A 270 -1.25 3.89 24.23
CA ILE A 270 -1.87 4.03 22.90
C ILE A 270 -3.22 3.30 22.89
N ILE A 271 -3.27 2.05 23.34
CA ILE A 271 -4.52 1.27 23.34
C ILE A 271 -5.59 1.94 24.21
N MET A 272 -5.25 2.34 25.43
CA MET A 272 -6.20 2.91 26.38
C MET A 272 -6.72 4.29 25.98
N TYR A 273 -5.90 5.14 25.36
CA TYR A 273 -6.32 6.47 24.90
C TYR A 273 -7.07 6.43 23.56
N SER A 274 -6.93 5.35 22.80
CA SER A 274 -7.61 5.16 21.52
C SER A 274 -8.99 4.51 21.64
N VAL A 275 -9.32 3.89 22.78
CA VAL A 275 -10.65 3.33 23.06
C VAL A 275 -11.52 4.42 23.68
N GLN A 276 -12.50 4.92 22.93
CA GLN A 276 -13.55 5.83 23.40
C GLN A 276 -14.83 5.08 23.75
#